data_AF-A0A8J4WT56-F1
#
_entry.id   AF-A0A8J4WT56-F1
#
_cell.length_a   1.000
_cell.length_b   1.000
_cell.length_c   1.000
_cell.angle_alpha   90.00
_cell.angle_beta   90.00
_cell.angle_gamma   90.00
#
_symmetry.space_group_name_H-M   'P 1'
#
loop_
_entity.id
_entity.type
_entity.pdbx_description
1 polymer ?
#
loop_
_entity_poly.entity_id
_entity_poly.type
_entity_poly.pdbx_seq_one_letter_code
_entity_poly.pdbx_strand_id
1 'polypeptide(L)' 'ALTVFNVSEEHDPCPLGYFPCGNLSSCLPQLLHCNGVDDCGNQADEDNC' A
#
# COMPACT_ATOMS: atom_id res chain seq x y z
N ALA A 1 -6.71 24.77 -14.89
CA ALA A 1 -6.06 23.63 -15.54
C ALA A 1 -4.71 23.38 -14.87
N LEU A 2 -4.71 22.58 -13.81
CA LEU A 2 -3.58 22.17 -12.95
C LEU A 2 -4.07 20.84 -12.31
N THR A 3 -3.34 19.75 -12.16
CA THR A 3 -1.94 19.54 -11.74
C THR A 3 -1.45 18.17 -12.27
N VAL A 4 -0.29 18.11 -12.94
CA VAL A 4 1.00 17.62 -12.41
C VAL A 4 1.14 16.08 -12.45
N PHE A 5 2.16 15.68 -13.22
CA PHE A 5 2.73 14.35 -13.47
C PHE A 5 2.06 13.45 -14.52
N ASN A 6 2.66 13.51 -15.71
CA ASN A 6 2.74 12.43 -16.67
C ASN A 6 3.64 11.32 -16.06
N VAL A 7 3.12 10.50 -15.16
CA VAL A 7 3.77 9.24 -14.77
C VAL A 7 3.23 8.16 -15.70
N SER A 8 4.11 7.57 -16.48
CA SER A 8 3.85 6.38 -17.29
C SER A 8 2.99 5.37 -16.55
N GLU A 9 1.91 4.90 -17.18
CA GLU A 9 1.12 3.73 -16.77
C GLU A 9 2.00 2.46 -16.73
N GLU A 10 2.85 2.31 -15.71
CA GLU A 10 3.51 1.05 -15.37
C GLU A 10 3.73 0.96 -13.86
N HIS A 11 2.86 0.15 -13.24
CA HIS A 11 2.91 -0.37 -11.88
C HIS A 11 2.84 0.71 -10.79
N ASP A 12 1.64 1.18 -10.47
CA ASP A 12 1.43 2.06 -9.32
C ASP A 12 1.78 1.32 -8.01
N PRO A 13 2.93 1.62 -7.36
CA PRO A 13 3.04 1.34 -5.94
C PRO A 13 1.96 2.17 -5.24
N CYS A 14 1.42 1.64 -4.15
CA CYS A 14 0.36 2.28 -3.38
C CYS A 14 0.57 3.81 -3.21
N PRO A 15 -0.50 4.61 -3.19
CA PRO A 15 -0.40 6.06 -3.08
C PRO A 15 0.41 6.47 -1.84
N LEU A 16 0.99 7.67 -1.87
CA LEU A 16 1.78 8.18 -0.75
C LEU A 16 1.03 8.05 0.59
N GLY A 17 1.68 7.44 1.58
CA GLY A 17 1.07 7.13 2.88
C GLY A 17 0.37 5.78 2.95
N TYR A 18 0.42 4.98 1.88
CA TYR A 18 -0.09 3.61 1.82
C TYR A 18 1.03 2.62 1.48
N PHE A 19 0.83 1.35 1.84
CA PHE A 19 1.72 0.25 1.50
C PHE A 19 0.95 -0.93 0.89
N PRO A 20 1.59 -1.73 0.02
CA PRO A 20 0.95 -2.87 -0.61
C PRO A 20 0.85 -4.06 0.35
N CYS A 21 -0.27 -4.78 0.28
CA CYS A 21 -0.46 -6.07 0.95
C CYS A 21 0.29 -7.21 0.23
N GLY A 22 1.61 -7.03 0.03
CA GLY A 22 2.46 -7.96 -0.70
C GLY A 22 2.09 -8.07 -2.19
N ASN A 23 1.65 -9.25 -2.63
CA ASN A 23 1.25 -9.51 -4.02
C ASN A 23 -0.21 -9.14 -4.33
N LEU A 24 -0.94 -8.59 -3.36
CA LEU A 24 -2.31 -8.13 -3.56
C LEU A 24 -2.32 -6.72 -4.15
N SER A 25 -3.31 -6.43 -4.99
CA SER A 25 -3.58 -5.06 -5.47
C SER A 25 -4.22 -4.16 -4.40
N SER A 26 -4.27 -4.62 -3.15
CA SER A 26 -4.79 -3.88 -2.00
C SER A 26 -3.69 -3.05 -1.35
N CYS A 27 -4.05 -1.82 -1.00
CA CYS A 27 -3.18 -0.88 -0.32
C CYS A 27 -3.79 -0.49 1.02
N LEU A 28 -3.00 -0.53 2.08
CA LEU A 28 -3.42 -0.10 3.41
C LEU A 28 -2.69 1.17 3.83
N PRO A 29 -3.31 2.05 4.63
CA PRO A 29 -2.63 3.19 5.20
C PRO A 29 -1.49 2.75 6.12
N GLN A 30 -0.38 3.48 6.11
CA GLN A 30 0.82 3.18 6.91
C GLN A 30 0.57 3.00 8.42
N LEU A 31 -0.52 3.55 8.95
CA LEU A 31 -0.93 3.35 10.34
C LEU A 31 -1.34 1.91 10.66
N LEU A 32 -1.72 1.12 9.64
CA LEU A 32 -2.12 -0.27 9.80
C LEU A 32 -0.96 -1.25 9.69
N HIS A 33 0.24 -0.79 9.34
CA HIS A 33 1.41 -1.67 9.31
C HIS A 33 1.87 -1.99 10.74
N CYS A 34 2.02 -3.27 11.07
CA CYS A 34 2.47 -3.74 12.38
C CYS A 34 1.59 -3.26 13.54
N ASN A 35 0.27 -3.24 13.34
CA ASN A 35 -0.71 -2.82 14.34
C ASN A 35 -1.23 -4.01 15.19
N GLY A 36 -0.86 -5.25 14.85
CA GLY A 36 -1.28 -6.47 15.52
C GLY A 36 -2.62 -7.05 15.01
N VAL A 37 -3.13 -6.59 13.88
CA VAL A 37 -4.37 -7.02 13.24
C VAL A 37 -4.07 -7.37 11.78
N ASP A 38 -4.58 -8.51 11.31
CA ASP A 38 -4.49 -8.86 9.89
C ASP A 38 -5.53 -8.06 9.08
N ASP A 39 -5.12 -6.88 8.62
CA ASP A 39 -5.93 -5.99 7.78
C ASP A 39 -5.80 -6.36 6.29
N CYS A 40 -4.69 -7.00 5.87
CA CYS A 40 -4.51 -7.45 4.49
C CYS A 40 -5.27 -8.75 4.16
N GLY A 41 -5.64 -9.55 5.16
CA GLY A 41 -6.21 -10.90 5.02
C GLY A 41 -5.19 -11.96 4.58
N ASN A 42 -3.93 -11.58 4.44
CA ASN A 42 -2.79 -12.45 4.17
C ASN A 42 -1.63 -12.22 5.15
N GLN A 43 -1.86 -11.43 6.21
CA GLN A 43 -0.87 -11.06 7.24
C GLN A 43 0.37 -10.31 6.71
N ALA A 44 0.36 -9.83 5.47
CA ALA A 44 1.51 -9.15 4.88
C ALA A 44 1.81 -7.80 5.58
N ASP A 45 0.80 -7.17 6.17
CA ASP A 45 0.88 -5.98 7.00
C ASP A 45 1.51 -6.23 8.39
N GLU A 46 1.58 -7.49 8.81
CA GLU A 46 2.11 -7.91 10.12
C GLU A 46 3.37 -8.79 9.97
N ASP A 47 3.86 -9.00 8.74
CA ASP A 47 5.07 -9.75 8.45
C ASP A 47 6.32 -8.84 8.50
N ASN A 48 7.35 -9.25 9.23
CA ASN A 48 8.64 -8.54 9.38
C ASN A 48 8.53 -7.09 9.91
N CYS A 49 7.80 -6.96 11.02
CA CYS A 49 8.02 -5.90 12.01
C CYS A 49 9.38 -6.11 12.72
#